data_AF-A0A3D3WJ87-F1
#
_entry.id   AF-A0A3D3WJ87-F1
#
_cell.length_a   1.000
_cell.length_b   1.000
_cell.length_c   1.000
_cell.angle_alpha   90.00
_cell.angle_beta   90.00
_cell.angle_gamma   90.00
#
_symmetry.space_group_name_H-M   'P 1'
#
loop_
_entity.id
_entity.type
_entity.pdbx_description
1 polymer ?
#
loop_
_entity_poly.entity_id
_entity_poly.type
_entity_poly.pdbx_seq_one_letter_code
_entity_poly.pdbx_strand_id
1 'polypeptide(L)' 'SLIAKLIVHGDTREHCLARLVRALNETIIAPMPTSLDLHRLLVNDPDIRSGDYSIRWLEETFLPNLDQE' A
#
# COMPACT_ATOMS: atom_id res chain seq x y z
N SER A 1 -11.70 -1.24 -10.61
CA SER A 1 -12.58 -2.42 -10.38
C SER A 1 -12.08 -3.21 -9.19
N LEU A 2 -12.97 -3.86 -8.42
CA LEU A 2 -12.63 -4.62 -7.21
C LEU A 2 -12.55 -6.12 -7.50
N ILE A 3 -11.48 -6.78 -7.06
CA ILE A 3 -11.29 -8.24 -7.16
C ILE A 3 -11.50 -8.89 -5.79
N ALA A 4 -10.79 -8.40 -4.78
CA ALA A 4 -10.82 -8.89 -3.41
C ALA A 4 -10.41 -7.79 -2.42
N LYS A 5 -10.59 -8.04 -1.12
CA LYS A 5 -10.09 -7.19 -0.04
C LYS A 5 -9.06 -7.98 0.77
N LEU A 6 -7.83 -7.48 0.86
CA LEU A 6 -6.79 -8.04 1.71
C LEU A 6 -6.82 -7.32 3.06
N ILE A 7 -7.25 -8.02 4.12
CA ILE A 7 -7.36 -7.46 5.46
C ILE A 7 -6.36 -8.18 6.37
N VAL A 8 -5.55 -7.40 7.08
CA VAL A 8 -4.54 -7.90 8.01
C VAL A 8 -4.81 -7.32 9.40
N HIS A 9 -4.50 -8.12 10.42
CA HIS A 9 -4.60 -7.72 11.82
C HIS A 9 -3.23 -7.87 12.48
N GLY A 10 -2.87 -6.98 13.41
CA GLY A 10 -1.72 -7.13 14.28
C GLY A 10 -1.94 -6.38 15.59
N ASP A 11 -1.23 -6.76 16.63
CA ASP A 11 -1.37 -6.16 17.97
C ASP A 11 -0.87 -4.70 18.00
N THR A 12 0.05 -4.35 17.10
CA THR A 12 0.52 -2.98 16.88
C THR A 12 0.44 -2.61 15.40
N ARG A 13 0.42 -1.29 15.11
CA ARG A 13 0.45 -0.77 13.74
C ARG A 13 1.65 -1.30 12.97
N GLU A 14 2.83 -1.26 13.58
CA GLU A 14 4.08 -1.76 12.99
C GLU A 14 4.00 -3.24 12.65
N HIS A 15 3.48 -4.07 13.56
CA HIS A 15 3.30 -5.50 13.32
C HIS A 15 2.27 -5.75 12.20
N CYS A 16 1.16 -5.01 12.20
CA CYS A 16 0.14 -5.10 11.15
C CYS A 16 0.70 -4.73 9.76
N LEU A 17 1.45 -3.64 9.67
CA LEU A 17 2.09 -3.21 8.43
C LEU A 17 3.14 -4.23 7.95
N ALA A 18 3.95 -4.79 8.84
CA ALA A 18 4.91 -5.84 8.48
C ALA A 18 4.23 -7.09 7.90
N ARG A 19 3.09 -7.51 8.49
CA ARG A 19 2.27 -8.60 7.95
C ARG A 19 1.63 -8.23 6.62
N LEU A 20 1.20 -6.98 6.44
CA LEU A 20 0.62 -6.49 5.18
C LEU A 20 1.64 -6.50 4.05
N VAL A 21 2.88 -6.06 4.29
CA VAL A 21 3.98 -6.14 3.31
C VAL A 21 4.16 -7.57 2.82
N ARG A 22 4.25 -8.52 3.75
CA ARG A 22 4.37 -9.95 3.40
C ARG A 22 3.18 -10.45 2.58
N ALA A 23 1.96 -10.15 3.02
CA ALA A 23 0.75 -10.58 2.34
C ALA A 23 0.63 -10.01 0.91
N LEU A 24 1.01 -8.74 0.70
CA LEU A 24 1.05 -8.12 -0.63
C LEU A 24 2.11 -8.76 -1.54
N ASN A 25 3.26 -9.16 -1.00
CA ASN A 25 4.31 -9.83 -1.76
C ASN A 25 3.95 -11.28 -2.13
N GLU A 26 3.19 -11.97 -1.29
CA GLU A 26 2.72 -13.34 -1.54
C GLU A 26 1.44 -13.38 -2.40
N THR A 27 0.73 -12.25 -2.57
CA THR A 27 -0.48 -12.18 -3.40
C THR A 27 -0.13 -12.17 -4.88
N ILE A 28 -0.64 -13.17 -5.60
CA ILE A 28 -0.47 -13.32 -7.05
C ILE A 28 -1.86 -13.30 -7.70
N ILE A 29 -2.04 -12.38 -8.65
CA ILE A 29 -3.24 -12.31 -9.49
C ILE A 29 -2.77 -12.23 -10.93
N ALA A 30 -3.23 -13.17 -11.76
CA ALA A 30 -2.88 -13.30 -13.16
C ALA A 30 -4.10 -13.84 -13.94
N PRO A 31 -4.23 -13.58 -15.26
CA PRO A 31 -3.26 -12.93 -16.15
C PRO A 31 -3.42 -11.41 -16.29
N MET A 32 -4.34 -10.78 -15.55
CA MET A 32 -4.69 -9.37 -15.73
C MET A 32 -3.86 -8.43 -14.86
N PRO A 33 -3.62 -7.17 -15.30
CA PRO A 33 -2.99 -6.16 -14.48
C PRO A 33 -3.84 -5.83 -13.25
N THR A 34 -3.18 -5.45 -12.15
CA THR A 34 -3.83 -5.14 -10.88
C THR A 34 -3.21 -3.92 -10.22
N SER A 35 -3.88 -3.41 -9.18
CA SER A 35 -3.35 -2.34 -8.34
C SER A 35 -2.33 -2.82 -7.29
N LEU A 36 -1.88 -4.09 -7.33
CA LEU A 36 -0.97 -4.64 -6.30
C LEU A 36 0.34 -3.86 -6.19
N ASP A 37 0.92 -3.41 -7.31
CA ASP A 37 2.19 -2.68 -7.30
C ASP A 37 2.05 -1.32 -6.60
N LEU A 38 0.96 -0.59 -6.85
CA LEU A 38 0.64 0.64 -6.12
C LEU A 38 0.53 0.38 -4.60
N HIS A 39 -0.15 -0.69 -4.19
CA HIS A 39 -0.29 -1.01 -2.76
C HIS A 39 1.06 -1.38 -2.12
N ARG A 40 1.98 -2.02 -2.87
CA ARG A 40 3.34 -2.32 -2.40
C ARG A 40 4.18 -1.05 -2.20
N LEU A 41 4.02 -0.05 -3.08
CA LEU A 41 4.69 1.24 -2.90
C LEU A 41 4.12 1.96 -1.67
N LEU A 42 2.80 2.06 -1.57
CA LEU A 42 2.12 2.75 -0.47
C LEU A 42 2.48 2.18 0.91
N VAL A 43 2.48 0.86 1.09
CA VAL A 43 2.77 0.28 2.43
C VAL A 43 4.20 0.55 2.92
N ASN A 44 5.13 0.81 1.99
CA ASN A 44 6.53 1.11 2.30
C ASN A 44 6.80 2.61 2.46
N ASP A 45 5.84 3.47 2.10
CA ASP A 45 5.96 4.92 2.19
C ASP A 45 6.06 5.39 3.66
N PRO A 46 6.97 6.31 4.00
CA PRO A 46 7.15 6.80 5.36
C PRO A 46 5.88 7.45 5.94
N ASP A 47 5.09 8.16 5.15
CA ASP A 47 3.87 8.86 5.60
C ASP A 47 2.78 7.84 5.93
N ILE A 48 2.68 6.76 5.15
CA ILE A 48 1.80 5.64 5.48
C ILE A 48 2.28 4.93 6.75
N ARG A 49 3.58 4.73 6.95
CA ARG A 49 4.08 4.05 8.15
C ARG A 49 3.88 4.88 9.41
N SER A 50 4.15 6.19 9.35
CA SER A 50 3.96 7.15 10.46
C SER A 50 2.47 7.46 10.72
N GLY A 51 1.62 7.35 9.70
CA GLY A 51 0.22 7.77 9.77
C GLY A 51 0.01 9.27 9.52
N ASP A 52 1.02 9.98 9.01
CA ASP A 52 0.99 11.42 8.77
C ASP A 52 0.53 11.73 7.34
N TYR A 53 -0.75 11.52 7.06
CA TYR A 53 -1.34 11.80 5.75
C TYR A 53 -2.73 12.40 5.85
N SER A 54 -3.11 13.19 4.84
CA SER A 54 -4.43 13.78 4.69
C SER A 54 -5.28 13.02 3.67
N ILE A 55 -6.56 13.38 3.54
CA ILE A 55 -7.46 12.80 2.54
C ILE A 55 -7.04 13.08 1.09
N ARG A 56 -6.19 14.09 0.84
CA ARG A 56 -5.68 14.45 -0.50
C ARG A 56 -4.20 14.12 -0.71
N TRP A 57 -3.53 13.56 0.28
CA TRP A 57 -2.10 13.24 0.25
C TRP A 57 -1.69 12.39 -0.97
N LEU A 58 -2.53 11.42 -1.37
CA LEU A 58 -2.23 10.55 -2.51
C LEU A 58 -2.05 11.38 -3.80
N GLU A 59 -2.94 12.34 -4.04
CA GLU A 59 -2.98 13.16 -5.25
C GLU A 59 -2.02 14.35 -5.19
N GLU A 60 -1.88 14.98 -4.02
CA GLU A 60 -1.10 16.21 -3.83
C GLU A 60 0.38 15.95 -3.52
N THR A 61 0.75 14.76 -3.05
CA THR A 61 2.11 14.47 -2.54
C THR A 61 2.68 13.19 -3.12
N PHE A 62 1.99 12.06 -2.96
CA PHE A 62 2.56 10.76 -3.33
C PHE A 62 2.73 10.58 -4.85
N LEU A 63 1.65 10.77 -5.63
CA LEU A 63 1.69 10.60 -7.09
C LEU A 63 2.65 11.57 -7.78
N PRO A 64 2.69 12.88 -7.45
CA PRO A 64 3.66 13.79 -8.06
C PRO A 64 5.13 13.42 -7.80
N ASN A 65 5.44 12.74 -6.69
CA ASN A 65 6.81 12.30 -6.37
C ASN A 65 7.20 11.02 -7.13
N LEU A 66 6.24 10.15 -7.44
CA LEU A 66 6.46 8.94 -8.24
C LEU A 66 6.82 9.23 -9.70
N ASP A 67 6.26 10.30 -10.27
CA ASP A 67 6.51 10.69 -11.66
C ASP A 67 7.87 11.41 -11.86
N GLN A 68 8.60 11.67 -10.77
CA GLN A 68 9.88 12.40 -10.77
C GLN A 68 11.12 11.49 -10.79
N GLU A 69 10.95 10.16 -10.78
CA GLU A 69 12.02 9.14 -10.95
C GLU A 69 11.98 8.50 -12.35
#